data_AF-A0A812JJ30-F1
#
_entry.id   AF-A0A812JJ30-F1
#
_cell.length_a   1.000
_cell.length_b   1.000
_cell.length_c   1.000
_cell.angle_alpha   90.00
_cell.angle_beta   90.00
_cell.angle_gamma   90.00
#
_symmetry.space_group_name_H-M   'P 1'
#
loop_
_entity.id
_entity.type
_entity.pdbx_description
1 polymer ?
#
loop_
_entity_poly.entity_id
_entity_poly.type
_entity_poly.pdbx_seq_one_letter_code
_entity_poly.pdbx_strand_id
1 'polypeptide(L)'
;MEMEGATLGLAGAVILLTFHFYAHGHRFKSLPSLLGCSKSETSDADEKLQKDRAKHIQEELWKVRARTYCLIVSFMVHAAPVMTIVFLYEFATMFSYLGLARLVCMFLVYMHHTGVITGRLPLNPARLRVLYILYYGSFAMLLLGGIFHRDSDAKARSLQAFNDGGRLLMSVVIMHKPTALPAQLAISAAEIAVYWFQHNDVAETAAFAGVQLVFAVANVGVTVTLEYWVTSHISALLDAESMVGSFRRMLRGVCDGEVLLREDMTICENPECIKHLLMTHHSFKGRHFQQLLMPDEVERFTGFMQQSTHDMLVPEDSRTSTPPCLRVSLRGASDIRVGVDLWHVPMPHLFTAKWLK
;
A
#
# COMPACT_ATOMS: atom_id res chain seq x y z
N MET A 1 16.08 31.30 30.55
CA MET A 1 17.04 30.18 30.62
C MET A 1 16.55 28.99 31.45
N GLU A 2 16.33 29.05 32.76
CA GLU A 2 15.92 27.84 33.52
C GLU A 2 14.52 27.30 33.14
N MET A 3 13.59 28.19 32.78
CA MET A 3 12.24 27.80 32.35
C MET A 3 12.18 27.20 30.93
N GLU A 4 13.15 27.51 30.07
CA GLU A 4 13.21 27.03 28.68
C GLU A 4 13.64 25.56 28.63
N GLY A 5 14.53 25.13 29.54
CA GLY A 5 14.95 23.73 29.67
C GLY A 5 13.82 22.80 30.15
N ALA A 6 12.98 23.28 31.08
CA ALA A 6 11.87 22.50 31.62
C ALA A 6 10.82 22.17 30.55
N THR A 7 10.54 23.12 29.66
CA THR A 7 9.50 22.96 28.63
C THR A 7 9.97 22.09 27.46
N LEU A 8 11.25 22.20 27.05
CA LEU A 8 11.87 21.30 26.08
C LEU A 8 11.96 19.87 26.63
N GLY A 9 12.24 19.74 27.93
CA GLY A 9 12.17 18.47 28.65
C GLY A 9 10.75 17.87 28.68
N LEU A 10 9.72 18.71 28.84
CA LEU A 10 8.33 18.28 28.86
C LEU A 10 7.83 17.82 27.47
N ALA A 11 8.19 18.55 26.40
CA ALA A 11 7.92 18.14 25.03
C ALA A 11 8.65 16.83 24.68
N GLY A 12 9.93 16.70 25.07
CA GLY A 12 10.69 15.45 24.94
C GLY A 12 10.06 14.29 25.74
N ALA A 13 9.57 14.56 26.96
CA ALA A 13 8.89 13.58 27.80
C ALA A 13 7.55 13.15 27.21
N VAL A 14 6.78 14.05 26.60
CA VAL A 14 5.53 13.72 25.88
C VAL A 14 5.83 12.84 24.66
N ILE A 15 6.88 13.15 23.89
CA ILE A 15 7.32 12.32 22.76
C ILE A 15 7.75 10.93 23.25
N LEU A 16 8.52 10.85 24.34
CA LEU A 16 8.98 9.59 24.94
C LEU A 16 7.84 8.79 25.57
N LEU A 17 6.88 9.42 26.25
CA LEU A 17 5.68 8.78 26.81
C LEU A 17 4.79 8.25 25.68
N THR A 18 4.60 9.04 24.62
CA THR A 18 3.87 8.60 23.43
C THR A 18 4.56 7.39 22.77
N PHE A 19 5.89 7.40 22.70
CA PHE A 19 6.70 6.28 22.23
C PHE A 19 6.59 5.04 23.15
N HIS A 20 6.58 5.24 24.47
CA HIS A 20 6.43 4.18 25.47
C HIS A 20 5.05 3.53 25.40
N PHE A 21 3.97 4.33 25.37
CA PHE A 21 2.61 3.84 25.18
C PHE A 21 2.42 3.17 23.82
N TYR A 22 3.11 3.60 22.77
CA TYR A 22 3.11 2.92 21.47
C TYR A 22 3.85 1.57 21.51
N ALA A 23 5.02 1.50 22.15
CA ALA A 23 5.81 0.27 22.26
C ALA A 23 5.13 -0.80 23.14
N HIS A 24 4.41 -0.39 24.19
CA HIS A 24 3.77 -1.29 25.16
C HIS A 24 2.23 -1.39 25.04
N GLY A 25 1.60 -0.51 24.27
CA GLY A 25 0.13 -0.42 24.10
C GLY A 25 -0.51 -1.54 23.30
N HIS A 26 0.27 -2.47 22.73
CA HIS A 26 -0.25 -3.71 22.15
C HIS A 26 -1.08 -4.55 23.13
N ARG A 27 -0.97 -4.33 24.45
CA ARG A 27 -1.82 -4.94 25.48
C ARG A 27 -3.24 -4.38 25.55
N PHE A 28 -3.54 -3.21 24.93
CA PHE A 28 -4.90 -2.62 24.92
C PHE A 28 -5.81 -3.17 23.81
N LYS A 29 -5.29 -3.96 22.87
CA LYS A 29 -6.10 -4.58 21.79
C LYS A 29 -7.10 -5.64 22.30
N SER A 30 -7.10 -5.96 23.58
CA SER A 30 -8.08 -6.84 24.24
C SER A 30 -9.34 -6.12 24.74
N LEU A 31 -9.43 -4.79 24.61
CA LEU A 31 -10.63 -4.07 25.08
C LEU A 31 -11.92 -4.40 24.29
N PRO A 32 -11.89 -4.63 22.96
CA PRO A 32 -13.09 -5.06 22.23
C PRO A 32 -13.58 -6.46 22.61
N SER A 33 -12.69 -7.35 23.08
CA SER A 33 -13.08 -8.68 23.60
C SER A 33 -13.78 -8.64 24.96
N LEU A 34 -13.77 -7.49 25.65
CA LEU A 34 -14.50 -7.26 26.91
C LEU A 34 -15.95 -6.80 26.71
N LEU A 35 -16.33 -6.36 25.49
CA LEU A 35 -17.67 -5.83 25.19
C LEU A 35 -18.70 -6.90 24.75
N GLY A 36 -18.41 -8.18 24.98
CA GLY A 36 -19.47 -9.20 25.07
C GLY A 36 -20.36 -9.38 23.84
N CYS A 37 -19.83 -9.25 22.62
CA CYS A 37 -20.52 -9.79 21.46
C CYS A 37 -20.50 -11.32 21.56
N SER A 38 -21.68 -11.90 21.74
CA SER A 38 -21.97 -13.32 21.80
C SER A 38 -21.08 -14.12 20.84
N LYS A 39 -20.25 -15.01 21.39
CA LYS A 39 -19.56 -16.05 20.62
C LYS A 39 -20.62 -16.95 20.03
N SER A 40 -21.05 -16.62 18.80
CA SER A 40 -21.59 -17.61 17.87
C SER A 40 -20.61 -18.79 17.85
N GLU A 41 -21.11 -20.02 17.95
CA GLU A 41 -20.35 -21.25 17.73
C GLU A 41 -19.90 -21.31 16.26
N THR A 42 -19.01 -20.41 15.86
CA THR A 42 -18.23 -20.57 14.64
C THR A 42 -17.30 -21.74 14.89
N SER A 43 -17.38 -22.75 14.02
CA SER A 43 -16.50 -23.91 14.05
C SER A 43 -15.03 -23.44 14.17
N ASP A 44 -14.21 -24.12 14.97
CA ASP A 44 -12.77 -23.83 15.09
C ASP A 44 -12.07 -23.75 13.71
N ALA A 45 -12.63 -24.46 12.71
CA ALA A 45 -12.18 -24.39 11.32
C ALA A 45 -12.39 -23.02 10.67
N ASP A 46 -13.53 -22.37 10.93
CA ASP A 46 -13.86 -21.05 10.38
C ASP A 46 -13.02 -19.95 11.01
N GLU A 47 -12.78 -20.02 12.33
CA GLU A 47 -11.90 -19.06 13.02
C GLU A 47 -10.47 -19.15 12.47
N LYS A 48 -9.95 -20.38 12.28
CA LYS A 48 -8.64 -20.60 11.68
C LYS A 48 -8.56 -20.02 10.26
N LEU A 49 -9.57 -20.28 9.42
CA LEU A 49 -9.62 -19.76 8.05
C LEU A 49 -9.66 -18.22 8.02
N GLN A 50 -10.45 -17.59 8.89
CA GLN A 50 -10.51 -16.13 9.00
C GLN A 50 -9.18 -15.54 9.44
N LYS A 51 -8.49 -16.19 10.39
CA LYS A 51 -7.17 -15.76 10.87
C LYS A 51 -6.09 -15.87 9.79
N ASP A 52 -6.09 -16.97 9.04
CA ASP A 52 -5.16 -17.18 7.93
C ASP A 52 -5.41 -16.16 6.81
N ARG A 53 -6.68 -15.87 6.51
CA ARG A 53 -7.07 -14.81 5.56
C ARG A 53 -6.63 -13.43 6.04
N ALA A 54 -6.87 -13.07 7.30
CA ALA A 54 -6.46 -11.79 7.86
C ALA A 54 -4.93 -11.62 7.85
N LYS A 55 -4.18 -12.70 8.12
CA LYS A 55 -2.72 -12.72 8.01
C LYS A 55 -2.26 -12.48 6.57
N HIS A 56 -2.89 -13.14 5.59
CA HIS A 56 -2.58 -12.94 4.18
C HIS A 56 -2.86 -11.50 3.72
N ILE A 57 -4.01 -10.93 4.09
CA ILE A 57 -4.33 -9.51 3.81
C ILE A 57 -3.26 -8.59 4.40
N GLN A 58 -2.81 -8.87 5.63
CA GLN A 58 -1.78 -8.06 6.29
C GLN A 58 -0.43 -8.16 5.58
N GLU A 59 -0.04 -9.34 5.10
CA GLU A 59 1.19 -9.55 4.33
C GLU A 59 1.17 -8.78 3.00
N GLU A 60 0.06 -8.84 2.25
CA GLU A 60 -0.11 -8.07 1.02
C GLU A 60 -0.14 -6.56 1.28
N LEU A 61 -0.81 -6.12 2.35
CA LEU A 61 -0.82 -4.72 2.75
C LEU A 61 0.60 -4.19 3.03
N TRP A 62 1.47 -5.00 3.64
CA TRP A 62 2.87 -4.62 3.83
C TRP A 62 3.66 -4.52 2.52
N LYS A 63 3.38 -5.39 1.54
CA LYS A 63 3.99 -5.30 0.20
C LYS A 63 3.56 -4.01 -0.51
N VAL A 64 2.27 -3.66 -0.43
CA VAL A 64 1.74 -2.41 -1.01
C VAL A 64 2.38 -1.20 -0.33
N ARG A 65 2.48 -1.18 1.00
CA ARG A 65 3.18 -0.11 1.75
C ARG A 65 4.65 0.03 1.34
N ALA A 66 5.37 -1.09 1.21
CA ALA A 66 6.77 -1.06 0.78
C ALA A 66 6.94 -0.51 -0.65
N ARG A 67 6.08 -0.92 -1.59
CA ARG A 67 6.08 -0.39 -2.97
C ARG A 67 5.76 1.10 -3.01
N THR A 68 4.73 1.53 -2.28
CA THR A 68 4.32 2.93 -2.18
C THR A 68 5.46 3.77 -1.59
N TYR A 69 6.10 3.27 -0.53
CA TYR A 69 7.26 3.92 0.07
C TYR A 69 8.42 4.04 -0.93
N CYS A 70 8.78 2.97 -1.64
CA CYS A 70 9.83 3.03 -2.68
C CYS A 70 9.53 4.07 -3.77
N LEU A 71 8.28 4.12 -4.25
CA LEU A 71 7.84 5.07 -5.28
C LEU A 71 7.96 6.51 -4.80
N ILE A 72 7.60 6.80 -3.56
CA ILE A 72 7.67 8.17 -3.04
C ILE A 72 9.11 8.54 -2.71
N VAL A 73 9.89 7.61 -2.17
CA VAL A 73 11.30 7.80 -1.87
C VAL A 73 12.11 8.07 -3.15
N SER A 74 11.77 7.45 -4.29
CA SER A 74 12.43 7.73 -5.57
C SER A 74 12.28 9.18 -6.02
N PHE A 75 11.19 9.85 -5.63
CA PHE A 75 11.04 11.29 -5.83
C PHE A 75 11.73 12.10 -4.73
N MET A 76 11.56 11.71 -3.46
CA MET A 76 12.12 12.42 -2.30
C MET A 76 13.66 12.41 -2.24
N VAL A 77 14.33 11.44 -2.85
CA VAL A 77 15.80 11.41 -2.92
C VAL A 77 16.37 12.60 -3.68
N HIS A 78 15.60 13.21 -4.59
CA HIS A 78 16.02 14.39 -5.35
C HIS A 78 15.79 15.68 -4.56
N ALA A 79 14.73 15.74 -3.74
CA ALA A 79 14.43 16.88 -2.89
C ALA A 79 15.37 16.97 -1.66
N ALA A 80 15.77 15.83 -1.09
CA ALA A 80 16.57 15.80 0.13
C ALA A 80 17.94 16.49 0.03
N PRO A 81 18.74 16.36 -1.05
CA PRO A 81 19.97 17.12 -1.24
C PRO A 81 19.78 18.62 -1.28
N VAL A 82 18.72 19.10 -1.96
CA VAL A 82 18.39 20.53 -2.04
C VAL A 82 18.13 21.07 -0.64
N MET A 83 17.28 20.38 0.13
CA MET A 83 17.00 20.75 1.53
C MET A 83 18.25 20.67 2.41
N THR A 84 19.12 19.67 2.18
CA THR A 84 20.38 19.54 2.92
C THR A 84 21.31 20.73 2.66
N ILE A 85 21.39 21.21 1.42
CA ILE A 85 22.17 22.42 1.07
C ILE A 85 21.59 23.66 1.77
N VAL A 86 20.26 23.80 1.79
CA VAL A 86 19.60 24.91 2.51
C VAL A 86 19.95 24.88 3.99
N PHE A 87 19.83 23.73 4.66
CA PHE A 87 20.18 23.63 6.09
C PHE A 87 21.68 23.78 6.35
N LEU A 88 22.54 23.35 5.42
CA LEU A 88 23.97 23.59 5.51
C LEU A 88 24.29 25.08 5.46
N TYR A 89 23.62 25.83 4.57
CA TYR A 89 23.73 27.28 4.49
C TYR A 89 23.21 27.98 5.76
N GLU A 90 22.04 27.59 6.26
CA GLU A 90 21.50 28.09 7.53
C GLU A 90 22.47 27.82 8.69
N PHE A 91 23.03 26.62 8.76
CA PHE A 91 23.98 26.24 9.81
C PHE A 91 25.30 27.03 9.72
N ALA A 92 25.81 27.25 8.50
CA ALA A 92 27.03 28.01 8.27
C ALA A 92 26.87 29.50 8.60
N THR A 93 25.67 30.06 8.40
CA THR A 93 25.37 31.46 8.71
C THR A 93 25.02 31.68 10.18
N MET A 94 24.36 30.71 10.83
CA MET A 94 23.96 30.77 12.23
C MET A 94 24.25 29.45 12.93
N PHE A 95 25.46 29.32 13.46
CA PHE A 95 25.86 28.12 14.20
C PHE A 95 24.96 27.92 15.43
N SER A 96 24.26 26.80 15.45
CA SER A 96 23.46 26.36 16.60
C SER A 96 23.46 24.83 16.67
N TYR A 97 23.44 24.28 17.89
CA TYR A 97 23.36 22.83 18.10
C TYR A 97 22.09 22.24 17.46
N LEU A 98 21.00 23.00 17.47
CA LEU A 98 19.75 22.58 16.85
C LEU A 98 19.80 22.63 15.32
N GLY A 99 20.49 23.61 14.74
CA GLY A 99 20.80 23.64 13.30
C GLY A 99 21.67 22.45 12.86
N LEU A 100 22.69 22.11 13.65
CA LEU A 100 23.51 20.93 13.43
C LEU A 100 22.67 19.65 13.49
N ALA A 101 21.79 19.51 14.49
CA ALA A 101 20.89 18.37 14.62
C ALA A 101 19.96 18.23 13.40
N ARG A 102 19.38 19.33 12.91
CA ARG A 102 18.56 19.34 11.67
C ARG A 102 19.36 18.87 10.46
N LEU A 103 20.58 19.38 10.28
CA LEU A 103 21.47 18.99 9.19
C LEU A 103 21.81 17.50 9.24
N VAL A 104 22.17 16.98 10.42
CA VAL A 104 22.45 15.56 10.63
C VAL A 104 21.21 14.72 10.33
N CYS A 105 20.04 15.10 10.83
CA CYS A 105 18.78 14.39 10.55
C CYS A 105 18.48 14.34 9.04
N MET A 106 18.63 15.45 8.32
CA MET A 106 18.38 15.49 6.88
C MET A 106 19.39 14.68 6.08
N PHE A 107 20.66 14.71 6.48
CA PHE A 107 21.68 13.85 5.90
C PHE A 107 21.35 12.36 6.11
N LEU A 108 20.91 11.98 7.32
CA LEU A 108 20.48 10.60 7.61
C LEU A 108 19.25 10.19 6.78
N VAL A 109 18.27 11.08 6.60
CA VAL A 109 17.11 10.85 5.72
C VAL A 109 17.57 10.64 4.28
N TYR A 110 18.49 11.45 3.77
CA TYR A 110 19.04 11.30 2.42
C TYR A 110 19.79 9.97 2.24
N MET A 111 20.68 9.62 3.17
CA MET A 111 21.41 8.35 3.16
C MET A 111 20.44 7.16 3.21
N HIS A 112 19.38 7.28 4.00
CA HIS A 112 18.36 6.26 4.09
C HIS A 112 17.57 6.12 2.77
N HIS A 113 17.08 7.21 2.17
CA HIS A 113 16.39 7.19 0.88
C HIS A 113 17.25 6.56 -0.21
N THR A 114 18.52 6.95 -0.28
CA THR A 114 19.51 6.37 -1.19
C THR A 114 19.70 4.87 -0.95
N GLY A 115 19.78 4.44 0.32
CA GLY A 115 19.90 3.03 0.68
C GLY A 115 18.71 2.17 0.25
N VAL A 116 17.50 2.74 0.27
CA VAL A 116 16.27 2.05 -0.17
C VAL A 116 16.25 1.91 -1.69
N ILE A 117 16.51 2.98 -2.43
CA ILE A 117 16.48 2.99 -3.91
C ILE A 117 17.56 2.08 -4.49
N THR A 118 18.76 2.10 -3.89
CA THR A 118 19.88 1.22 -4.31
C THR A 118 19.66 -0.25 -3.93
N GLY A 119 18.57 -0.59 -3.25
CA GLY A 119 18.27 -1.95 -2.81
C GLY A 119 19.16 -2.44 -1.66
N ARG A 120 20.04 -1.60 -1.11
CA ARG A 120 20.93 -1.94 0.01
C ARG A 120 20.17 -2.14 1.31
N LEU A 121 19.01 -1.49 1.45
CA LEU A 121 18.14 -1.62 2.62
C LEU A 121 16.82 -2.30 2.23
N PRO A 122 16.72 -3.65 2.34
CA PRO A 122 15.47 -4.33 2.03
C PRO A 122 14.37 -3.95 3.02
N LEU A 123 13.20 -3.61 2.49
CA LEU A 123 12.04 -3.16 3.23
C LEU A 123 11.24 -4.36 3.78
N ASN A 124 11.49 -4.68 5.05
CA ASN A 124 10.67 -5.62 5.82
C ASN A 124 9.69 -4.85 6.72
N PRO A 125 8.56 -5.45 7.16
CA PRO A 125 7.56 -4.79 8.01
C PRO A 125 8.13 -4.18 9.30
N ALA A 126 9.11 -4.83 9.93
CA ALA A 126 9.78 -4.30 11.11
C ALA A 126 10.62 -3.06 10.80
N ARG A 127 11.41 -3.12 9.72
CA ARG A 127 12.25 -1.99 9.29
C ARG A 127 11.39 -0.82 8.88
N LEU A 128 10.37 -1.04 8.05
CA LEU A 128 9.48 0.01 7.58
C LEU A 128 8.82 0.77 8.75
N ARG A 129 8.43 0.08 9.83
CA ARG A 129 7.94 0.73 11.06
C ARG A 129 8.98 1.61 11.73
N VAL A 130 10.23 1.15 11.83
CA VAL A 130 11.34 1.96 12.39
C VAL A 130 11.58 3.18 11.51
N LEU A 131 11.53 3.03 10.19
CA LEU A 131 11.70 4.14 9.25
C LEU A 131 10.59 5.17 9.38
N TYR A 132 9.34 4.76 9.55
CA TYR A 132 8.23 5.66 9.82
C TYR A 132 8.44 6.47 11.10
N ILE A 133 8.88 5.82 12.19
CA ILE A 133 9.17 6.50 13.45
C ILE A 133 10.31 7.50 13.28
N LEU A 134 11.39 7.10 12.60
CA LEU A 134 12.53 7.97 12.33
C LEU A 134 12.13 9.18 11.46
N TYR A 135 11.26 8.99 10.47
CA TYR A 135 10.81 10.05 9.58
C TYR A 135 9.89 11.06 10.31
N TYR A 136 8.94 10.57 11.11
CA TYR A 136 8.12 11.44 11.94
C TYR A 136 8.95 12.16 13.02
N GLY A 137 9.91 11.46 13.62
CA GLY A 137 10.83 12.04 14.61
C GLY A 137 11.73 13.12 14.01
N SER A 138 12.31 12.88 12.82
CA SER A 138 13.12 13.88 12.13
C SER A 138 12.29 15.09 11.72
N PHE A 139 11.04 14.88 11.31
CA PHE A 139 10.12 15.97 10.99
C PHE A 139 9.73 16.79 12.23
N ALA A 140 9.41 16.15 13.36
CA ALA A 140 9.15 16.86 14.61
C ALA A 140 10.39 17.65 15.09
N MET A 141 11.59 17.08 14.96
CA MET A 141 12.84 17.79 15.25
C MET A 141 13.08 18.97 14.32
N LEU A 142 12.70 18.85 13.05
CA LEU A 142 12.76 19.95 12.09
C LEU A 142 11.89 21.13 12.54
N LEU A 143 10.67 20.84 13.01
CA LEU A 143 9.73 21.85 13.52
C LEU A 143 10.23 22.54 14.78
N LEU A 144 10.69 21.77 15.77
CA LEU A 144 11.27 22.32 17.01
C LEU A 144 12.49 23.21 16.73
N GLY A 145 13.18 22.98 15.60
CA GLY A 145 14.18 23.87 15.01
C GLY A 145 13.79 25.35 14.95
N GLY A 146 12.50 25.62 14.72
CA GLY A 146 11.96 26.97 14.52
C GLY A 146 11.82 27.80 15.79
N ILE A 147 11.92 27.22 16.99
CA ILE A 147 11.73 27.94 18.27
C ILE A 147 12.66 29.16 18.37
N PHE A 148 13.91 29.02 17.91
CA PHE A 148 14.92 30.06 18.04
C PHE A 148 15.00 31.02 16.84
N HIS A 149 14.21 30.80 15.79
CA HIS A 149 14.21 31.62 14.59
C HIS A 149 13.02 32.58 14.62
N ARG A 150 13.29 33.85 14.92
CA ARG A 150 12.31 34.93 14.77
C ARG A 150 12.33 35.40 13.31
N ASP A 151 11.67 34.61 12.47
CA ASP A 151 11.57 34.88 11.04
C ASP A 151 10.56 35.99 10.75
N SER A 152 10.65 36.60 9.55
CA SER A 152 9.60 37.49 9.07
C SER A 152 8.30 36.71 8.81
N ASP A 153 7.15 37.38 8.95
CA ASP A 153 5.82 36.76 8.76
C ASP A 153 5.64 36.05 7.40
N ALA A 154 6.31 36.55 6.36
CA ALA A 154 6.29 35.93 5.03
C ALA A 154 7.04 34.59 4.99
N LYS A 155 8.20 34.51 5.68
CA LYS A 155 8.99 33.29 5.78
C LYS A 155 8.31 32.28 6.71
N ALA A 156 7.73 32.74 7.83
CA ALA A 156 6.96 31.89 8.74
C ALA A 156 5.77 31.22 8.03
N ARG A 157 4.98 31.98 7.24
CA ARG A 157 3.88 31.43 6.44
C ARG A 157 4.33 30.42 5.39
N SER A 158 5.43 30.72 4.69
CA SER A 158 5.99 29.80 3.70
C SER A 158 6.45 28.48 4.33
N LEU A 159 7.11 28.56 5.49
CA LEU A 159 7.56 27.38 6.23
C LEU A 159 6.39 26.57 6.77
N GLN A 160 5.35 27.23 7.28
CA GLN A 160 4.12 26.57 7.72
C GLN A 160 3.45 25.81 6.57
N ALA A 161 3.27 26.45 5.41
CA ALA A 161 2.71 25.79 4.23
C ALA A 161 3.55 24.58 3.77
N PHE A 162 4.88 24.69 3.83
CA PHE A 162 5.78 23.57 3.56
C PHE A 162 5.59 22.44 4.57
N ASN A 163 5.46 22.76 5.86
CA ASN A 163 5.25 21.77 6.91
C ASN A 163 3.89 21.07 6.74
N ASP A 164 2.82 21.82 6.47
CA ASP A 164 1.49 21.27 6.23
C ASP A 164 1.49 20.32 5.02
N GLY A 165 2.14 20.72 3.92
CA GLY A 165 2.35 19.87 2.75
C GLY A 165 3.15 18.60 3.06
N GLY A 166 4.23 18.73 3.84
CA GLY A 166 5.04 17.60 4.31
C GLY A 166 4.26 16.63 5.19
N ARG A 167 3.40 17.15 6.09
CA ARG A 167 2.53 16.35 6.95
C ARG A 167 1.47 15.60 6.17
N LEU A 168 0.85 16.24 5.18
CA LEU A 168 -0.10 15.59 4.30
C LEU A 168 0.58 14.48 3.49
N LEU A 169 1.76 14.77 2.93
CA LEU A 169 2.55 13.78 2.21
C LEU A 169 2.90 12.58 3.12
N MET A 170 3.32 12.83 4.37
CA MET A 170 3.58 11.76 5.35
C MET A 170 2.35 10.89 5.61
N SER A 171 1.16 11.48 5.74
CA SER A 171 -0.10 10.74 5.93
C SER A 171 -0.41 9.81 4.74
N VAL A 172 -0.03 10.21 3.52
CA VAL A 172 -0.18 9.38 2.31
C VAL A 172 0.90 8.30 2.23
N VAL A 173 2.16 8.62 2.55
CA VAL A 173 3.28 7.67 2.48
C VAL A 173 3.15 6.60 3.57
N ILE A 174 2.83 7.04 4.79
CA ILE A 174 2.84 6.24 6.00
C ILE A 174 1.41 5.77 6.28
N MET A 175 0.92 4.86 5.44
CA MET A 175 -0.41 4.23 5.56
C MET A 175 -0.46 3.21 6.73
N HIS A 176 0.01 3.58 7.92
CA HIS A 176 0.03 2.71 9.10
C HIS A 176 -0.59 3.44 10.29
N LYS A 177 -1.91 3.28 10.46
CA LYS A 177 -2.70 3.97 11.49
C LYS A 177 -2.12 3.95 12.92
N PRO A 178 -1.51 2.85 13.43
CA PRO A 178 -0.99 2.84 14.80
C PRO A 178 0.22 3.76 14.99
N THR A 179 0.97 4.05 13.93
CA THR A 179 2.13 4.96 13.99
C THR A 179 1.72 6.38 13.60
N ALA A 180 0.86 6.54 12.59
CA ALA A 180 0.47 7.84 12.08
C ALA A 180 -0.29 8.67 13.13
N LEU A 181 -1.23 8.06 13.86
CA LEU A 181 -2.03 8.77 14.88
C LEU A 181 -1.17 9.43 15.97
N PRO A 182 -0.35 8.70 16.74
CA PRO A 182 0.49 9.32 17.77
C PRO A 182 1.50 10.31 17.19
N ALA A 183 2.03 10.04 15.99
CA ALA A 183 2.99 10.92 15.35
C ALA A 183 2.37 12.27 14.92
N GLN A 184 1.17 12.26 14.33
CA GLN A 184 0.48 13.49 13.93
C GLN A 184 0.10 14.35 15.13
N LEU A 185 -0.30 13.73 16.25
CA LEU A 185 -0.53 14.43 17.51
C LEU A 185 0.75 15.04 18.08
N ALA A 186 1.86 14.28 18.07
CA ALA A 186 3.16 14.78 18.53
C ALA A 186 3.67 15.95 17.68
N ILE A 187 3.49 15.88 16.36
CA ILE A 187 3.84 16.97 15.43
C ILE A 187 2.98 18.20 15.70
N SER A 188 1.67 18.04 15.88
CA SER A 188 0.77 19.16 16.20
C SER A 188 1.14 19.83 17.52
N ALA A 189 1.47 19.03 18.54
CA ALA A 189 1.95 19.55 19.81
C ALA A 189 3.29 20.31 19.68
N ALA A 190 4.21 19.81 18.84
CA ALA A 190 5.45 20.51 18.54
C ALA A 190 5.20 21.86 17.84
N GLU A 191 4.29 21.93 16.88
CA GLU A 191 3.93 23.20 16.21
C GLU A 191 3.26 24.19 17.17
N ILE A 192 2.34 23.72 18.02
CA ILE A 192 1.70 24.57 19.05
C ILE A 192 2.76 25.11 20.02
N ALA A 193 3.71 24.28 20.44
CA ALA A 193 4.80 24.71 21.31
C ALA A 193 5.68 25.76 20.62
N VAL A 194 6.08 25.54 19.37
CA VAL A 194 6.85 26.52 18.59
C VAL A 194 6.09 27.85 18.49
N TYR A 195 4.79 27.80 18.17
CA TYR A 195 3.95 28.99 18.04
C TYR A 195 3.85 29.77 19.36
N TRP A 196 3.61 29.07 20.47
CA TRP A 196 3.57 29.64 21.83
C TRP A 196 4.87 30.37 22.17
N PHE A 197 6.02 29.77 21.90
CA PHE A 197 7.33 30.39 22.18
C PHE A 197 7.61 31.64 21.33
N GLN A 198 7.05 31.71 20.13
CA GLN A 198 7.26 32.85 19.22
C GLN A 198 6.36 34.04 19.53
N HIS A 199 5.09 33.79 19.92
CA HIS A 199 4.07 34.84 20.08
C HIS A 199 3.77 35.18 21.55
N ASN A 200 3.85 34.20 22.46
CA ASN A 200 3.55 34.33 23.88
C ASN A 200 2.15 34.93 24.18
N ASP A 201 1.16 34.68 23.30
CA ASP A 201 -0.25 35.06 23.47
C ASP A 201 -1.12 33.81 23.62
N VAL A 202 -1.88 33.74 24.73
CA VAL A 202 -2.77 32.62 25.07
C VAL A 202 -3.95 32.50 24.11
N ALA A 203 -4.58 33.62 23.74
CA ALA A 203 -5.78 33.60 22.91
C ALA A 203 -5.44 33.16 21.48
N GLU A 204 -4.36 33.73 20.91
CA GLU A 204 -3.89 33.34 19.58
C GLU A 204 -3.38 31.89 19.55
N THR A 205 -2.65 31.47 20.58
CA THR A 205 -2.17 30.07 20.68
C THR A 205 -3.32 29.08 20.80
N ALA A 206 -4.37 29.41 21.55
CA ALA A 206 -5.55 28.56 21.66
C ALA A 206 -6.28 28.43 20.31
N ALA A 207 -6.40 29.52 19.56
CA ALA A 207 -6.96 29.50 18.20
C ALA A 207 -6.09 28.64 17.25
N PHE A 208 -4.77 28.81 17.30
CA PHE A 208 -3.83 28.02 16.51
C PHE A 208 -3.90 26.53 16.86
N ALA A 209 -3.98 26.18 18.15
CA ALA A 209 -4.17 24.80 18.60
C ALA A 209 -5.47 24.18 18.07
N GLY A 210 -6.56 24.95 17.97
CA GLY A 210 -7.80 24.53 17.34
C GLY A 210 -7.61 24.16 15.86
N VAL A 211 -6.92 25.01 15.10
CA VAL A 211 -6.58 24.74 13.68
C VAL A 211 -5.71 23.49 13.56
N GLN A 212 -4.70 23.35 14.42
CA GLN A 212 -3.80 22.20 14.43
C GLN A 212 -4.52 20.89 14.74
N LEU A 213 -5.50 20.91 15.65
CA LEU A 213 -6.34 19.75 15.95
C LEU A 213 -7.17 19.34 14.72
N VAL A 214 -7.81 20.29 14.04
CA VAL A 214 -8.58 20.02 12.81
C VAL A 214 -7.66 19.41 11.75
N PHE A 215 -6.46 19.96 11.58
CA PHE A 215 -5.49 19.44 10.62
C PHE A 215 -4.97 18.05 10.97
N ALA A 216 -4.72 17.77 12.26
CA ALA A 216 -4.36 16.43 12.74
C ALA A 216 -5.46 15.41 12.47
N VAL A 217 -6.72 15.76 12.75
CA VAL A 217 -7.89 14.90 12.47
C VAL A 217 -8.02 14.64 10.98
N ALA A 218 -7.86 15.65 10.13
CA ALA A 218 -7.91 15.50 8.68
C ALA A 218 -6.81 14.55 8.16
N ASN A 219 -5.57 14.72 8.62
CA ASN A 219 -4.43 13.87 8.25
C ASN A 219 -4.61 12.40 8.68
N VAL A 220 -5.10 12.19 9.90
CA VAL A 220 -5.45 10.84 10.39
C VAL A 220 -6.59 10.26 9.56
N GLY A 221 -7.61 11.06 9.22
CA GLY A 221 -8.72 10.67 8.36
C GLY A 221 -8.25 10.20 6.98
N VAL A 222 -7.33 10.93 6.35
CA VAL A 222 -6.69 10.53 5.09
C VAL A 222 -5.98 9.18 5.24
N THR A 223 -5.17 9.02 6.29
CA THR A 223 -4.43 7.77 6.54
C THR A 223 -5.37 6.57 6.73
N VAL A 224 -6.42 6.74 7.53
CA VAL A 224 -7.42 5.70 7.82
C VAL A 224 -8.21 5.34 6.57
N THR A 225 -8.63 6.33 5.78
CA THR A 225 -9.40 6.13 4.54
C THR A 225 -8.55 5.40 3.50
N LEU A 226 -7.29 5.80 3.32
CA LEU A 226 -6.35 5.12 2.42
C LEU A 226 -6.10 3.66 2.86
N GLU A 227 -5.82 3.44 4.16
CA GLU A 227 -5.62 2.07 4.67
C GLU A 227 -6.87 1.21 4.47
N TYR A 228 -8.07 1.76 4.73
CA TYR A 228 -9.34 1.07 4.51
C TYR A 228 -9.55 0.75 3.03
N TRP A 229 -9.35 1.71 2.14
CA TRP A 229 -9.52 1.53 0.70
C TRP A 229 -8.58 0.46 0.14
N VAL A 230 -7.29 0.52 0.49
CA VAL A 230 -6.29 -0.50 0.08
C VAL A 230 -6.64 -1.87 0.65
N THR A 231 -7.02 -1.94 1.93
CA THR A 231 -7.37 -3.22 2.58
C THR A 231 -8.64 -3.83 1.96
N SER A 232 -9.65 -3.01 1.69
CA SER A 232 -10.90 -3.44 1.02
C SER A 232 -10.59 -3.96 -0.38
N HIS A 233 -9.74 -3.25 -1.14
CA HIS A 233 -9.33 -3.67 -2.47
C HIS A 233 -8.56 -5.01 -2.46
N ILE A 234 -7.56 -5.16 -1.59
CA ILE A 234 -6.84 -6.43 -1.40
C ILE A 234 -7.82 -7.55 -1.04
N SER A 235 -8.78 -7.28 -0.15
CA SER A 235 -9.78 -8.27 0.26
C SER A 235 -10.63 -8.72 -0.92
N ALA A 236 -11.09 -7.78 -1.75
CA ALA A 236 -11.85 -8.07 -2.96
C ALA A 236 -11.05 -8.87 -3.99
N LEU A 237 -9.75 -8.57 -4.15
CA LEU A 237 -8.86 -9.34 -5.03
C LEU A 237 -8.65 -10.78 -4.52
N LEU A 238 -8.48 -10.96 -3.21
CA LEU A 238 -8.35 -12.30 -2.63
C LEU A 238 -9.65 -13.10 -2.71
N ASP A 239 -10.80 -12.44 -2.55
CA ASP A 239 -12.11 -13.08 -2.77
C ASP A 239 -12.26 -13.53 -4.23
N ALA A 240 -11.92 -12.65 -5.17
CA ALA A 240 -11.86 -12.94 -6.60
C ALA A 240 -10.97 -14.16 -6.90
N GLU A 241 -9.74 -14.20 -6.37
CA GLU A 241 -8.83 -15.34 -6.53
C GLU A 241 -9.40 -16.64 -5.93
N SER A 242 -10.03 -16.55 -4.76
CA SER A 242 -10.65 -17.71 -4.10
C SER A 242 -11.86 -18.25 -4.89
N MET A 243 -12.63 -17.36 -5.51
CA MET A 243 -13.76 -17.69 -6.38
C MET A 243 -13.26 -18.39 -7.64
N VAL A 244 -12.23 -17.84 -8.30
CA VAL A 244 -11.59 -18.47 -9.46
C VAL A 244 -11.00 -19.83 -9.08
N GLY A 245 -10.37 -19.94 -7.91
CA GLY A 245 -9.84 -21.20 -7.41
C GLY A 245 -10.93 -22.26 -7.19
N SER A 246 -12.06 -21.87 -6.62
CA SER A 246 -13.21 -22.76 -6.40
C SER A 246 -13.87 -23.16 -7.72
N PHE A 247 -14.01 -22.20 -8.64
CA PHE A 247 -14.51 -22.43 -9.99
C PHE A 247 -13.63 -23.43 -10.75
N ARG A 248 -12.30 -23.27 -10.70
CA ARG A 248 -11.34 -24.23 -11.28
C ARG A 248 -11.46 -25.62 -10.67
N ARG A 249 -11.59 -25.73 -9.33
CA ARG A 249 -11.82 -27.05 -8.70
C ARG A 249 -13.08 -27.72 -9.21
N MET A 250 -14.16 -26.96 -9.40
CA MET A 250 -15.39 -27.47 -10.02
C MET A 250 -15.16 -27.88 -11.47
N LEU A 251 -14.47 -27.07 -12.28
CA LEU A 251 -14.14 -27.40 -13.66
C LEU A 251 -13.32 -28.68 -13.79
N ARG A 252 -12.37 -28.94 -12.89
CA ARG A 252 -11.62 -30.21 -12.87
C ARG A 252 -12.49 -31.45 -12.63
N GLY A 253 -13.70 -31.27 -12.08
CA GLY A 253 -14.68 -32.35 -11.95
C GLY A 253 -15.54 -32.56 -13.19
N VAL A 254 -15.56 -31.61 -14.13
CA VAL A 254 -16.45 -31.60 -15.31
C VAL A 254 -15.67 -31.72 -16.62
N CYS A 255 -14.47 -31.15 -16.68
CA CYS A 255 -13.63 -31.05 -17.88
C CYS A 255 -12.30 -31.80 -17.67
N ASP A 256 -11.74 -32.32 -18.77
CA ASP A 256 -10.43 -33.00 -18.77
C ASP A 256 -9.25 -32.05 -18.46
N GLY A 257 -9.48 -30.75 -18.55
CA GLY A 257 -8.47 -29.74 -18.27
C GLY A 257 -9.02 -28.32 -18.30
N GLU A 258 -8.23 -27.40 -17.75
CA GLU A 258 -8.53 -25.97 -17.71
C GLU A 258 -7.30 -25.17 -18.12
N VAL A 259 -7.51 -24.05 -18.81
CA VAL A 259 -6.43 -23.18 -19.28
C VAL A 259 -6.78 -21.74 -18.96
N LEU A 260 -5.92 -21.08 -18.20
CA LEU A 260 -6.08 -19.65 -17.93
C LEU A 260 -5.35 -18.85 -19.00
N LEU A 261 -6.10 -18.03 -19.73
CA LEU A 261 -5.61 -17.13 -20.77
C LEU A 261 -5.62 -15.68 -20.28
N ARG A 262 -4.65 -14.88 -20.73
CA ARG A 262 -4.66 -13.42 -20.63
C ARG A 262 -5.59 -12.80 -21.68
N GLU A 263 -5.79 -11.48 -21.57
CA GLU A 263 -6.53 -10.67 -22.56
C GLU A 263 -5.96 -10.82 -23.98
N ASP A 264 -4.64 -10.98 -24.11
CA ASP A 264 -3.93 -11.25 -25.37
C ASP A 264 -3.86 -12.74 -25.73
N MET A 265 -4.73 -13.59 -25.16
CA MET A 265 -4.78 -15.04 -25.37
C MET A 265 -3.47 -15.79 -25.05
N THR A 266 -2.56 -15.19 -24.30
CA THR A 266 -1.36 -15.87 -23.82
C THR A 266 -1.65 -16.73 -22.60
N ILE A 267 -1.03 -17.91 -22.54
CA ILE A 267 -1.24 -18.87 -21.46
C ILE A 267 -0.52 -18.39 -20.19
N CYS A 268 -1.27 -18.15 -19.11
CA CYS A 268 -0.75 -17.59 -17.85
C CYS A 268 0.13 -18.57 -17.06
N GLU A 269 -0.36 -19.78 -16.90
CA GLU A 269 0.25 -20.82 -16.06
C GLU A 269 0.88 -21.91 -16.93
N ASN A 270 1.50 -22.91 -16.32
CA ASN A 270 1.97 -24.08 -17.06
C ASN A 270 0.86 -25.15 -16.98
N PRO A 271 0.02 -25.32 -18.03
CA PRO A 271 -1.14 -26.17 -17.96
C PRO A 271 -0.70 -27.62 -18.17
N GLU A 272 -0.45 -28.34 -17.07
CA GLU A 272 -0.07 -29.75 -17.13
C GLU A 272 -1.13 -30.59 -17.85
N CYS A 273 -2.41 -30.22 -17.81
CA CYS A 273 -3.47 -30.86 -18.59
C CYS A 273 -3.22 -30.81 -20.10
N ILE A 274 -2.83 -29.65 -20.66
CA ILE A 274 -2.53 -29.54 -22.11
C ILE A 274 -1.33 -30.39 -22.46
N LYS A 275 -0.29 -30.43 -21.60
CA LYS A 275 0.88 -31.28 -21.83
C LYS A 275 0.52 -32.76 -21.94
N HIS A 276 -0.30 -33.24 -21.01
CA HIS A 276 -0.78 -34.62 -21.03
C HIS A 276 -1.66 -34.88 -22.25
N LEU A 277 -2.57 -33.96 -22.56
CA LEU A 277 -3.47 -34.06 -23.71
C LEU A 277 -2.72 -34.09 -25.05
N LEU A 278 -1.69 -33.24 -25.20
CA LEU A 278 -0.87 -33.13 -26.40
C LEU A 278 0.33 -34.09 -26.42
N MET A 279 0.46 -34.94 -25.39
CA MET A 279 1.54 -35.92 -25.22
C MET A 279 2.94 -35.30 -25.36
N THR A 280 3.17 -34.16 -24.69
CA THR A 280 4.43 -33.40 -24.80
C THR A 280 4.93 -32.90 -23.45
N HIS A 281 6.25 -32.79 -23.33
CA HIS A 281 6.90 -32.27 -22.12
C HIS A 281 7.17 -30.76 -22.17
N HIS A 282 6.87 -30.09 -23.29
CA HIS A 282 7.14 -28.67 -23.46
C HIS A 282 6.22 -27.80 -22.59
N SER A 283 6.80 -26.77 -21.95
CA SER A 283 6.02 -25.75 -21.26
C SER A 283 5.33 -24.83 -22.28
N PHE A 284 4.04 -24.60 -22.06
CA PHE A 284 3.23 -23.68 -22.88
C PHE A 284 3.05 -22.30 -22.25
N LYS A 285 3.59 -22.09 -21.04
CA LYS A 285 3.49 -20.81 -20.33
C LYS A 285 4.05 -19.67 -21.18
N GLY A 286 3.29 -18.60 -21.33
CA GLY A 286 3.65 -17.41 -22.11
C GLY A 286 3.49 -17.56 -23.62
N ARG A 287 3.10 -18.73 -24.14
CA ARG A 287 2.76 -18.89 -25.55
C ARG A 287 1.32 -18.44 -25.81
N HIS A 288 1.06 -18.00 -27.03
CA HIS A 288 -0.27 -17.64 -27.48
C HIS A 288 -1.07 -18.92 -27.75
N PHE A 289 -2.28 -19.04 -27.22
CA PHE A 289 -3.06 -20.29 -27.32
C PHE A 289 -3.35 -20.69 -28.78
N GLN A 290 -3.53 -19.71 -29.67
CA GLN A 290 -3.73 -19.96 -31.10
C GLN A 290 -2.59 -20.74 -31.77
N GLN A 291 -1.36 -20.69 -31.22
CA GLN A 291 -0.24 -21.47 -31.74
C GLN A 291 -0.40 -22.98 -31.50
N LEU A 292 -1.32 -23.37 -30.63
CA LEU A 292 -1.65 -24.77 -30.36
C LEU A 292 -2.77 -25.29 -31.26
N LEU A 293 -3.47 -24.41 -31.99
CA LEU A 293 -4.54 -24.80 -32.89
C LEU A 293 -3.98 -25.27 -34.23
N MET A 294 -4.72 -26.12 -34.92
CA MET A 294 -4.48 -26.35 -36.34
C MET A 294 -4.74 -25.04 -37.13
N PRO A 295 -3.98 -24.75 -38.21
CA PRO A 295 -4.10 -23.48 -38.94
C PRO A 295 -5.51 -23.16 -39.45
N ASP A 296 -6.27 -24.18 -39.83
CA ASP A 296 -7.66 -24.10 -40.31
C ASP A 296 -8.69 -23.76 -39.21
N GLU A 297 -8.33 -23.90 -37.92
CA GLU A 297 -9.23 -23.64 -36.79
C GLU A 297 -9.05 -22.23 -36.20
N VAL A 298 -7.98 -21.50 -36.56
CA VAL A 298 -7.60 -20.23 -35.92
C VAL A 298 -8.68 -19.15 -36.09
N GLU A 299 -9.24 -19.03 -37.30
CA GLU A 299 -10.27 -18.04 -37.61
C GLU A 299 -11.57 -18.33 -36.84
N ARG A 300 -12.00 -19.60 -36.84
CA ARG A 300 -13.19 -20.07 -36.10
C ARG A 300 -13.04 -19.84 -34.60
N PHE A 301 -11.88 -20.17 -34.04
CA PHE A 301 -11.56 -19.91 -32.64
C PHE A 301 -11.62 -18.41 -32.30
N THR A 302 -11.05 -17.56 -33.16
CA THR A 302 -11.04 -16.11 -32.94
C THR A 302 -12.46 -15.54 -32.94
N GLY A 303 -13.30 -15.95 -33.88
CA GLY A 303 -14.71 -15.57 -33.92
C GLY A 303 -15.48 -16.04 -32.67
N PHE A 304 -15.25 -17.28 -32.24
CA PHE A 304 -15.84 -17.81 -31.00
C PHE A 304 -15.46 -17.01 -29.75
N MET A 305 -14.18 -16.66 -29.59
CA MET A 305 -13.72 -15.89 -28.43
C MET A 305 -14.31 -14.48 -28.41
N GLN A 306 -14.41 -13.82 -29.58
CA GLN A 306 -15.04 -12.51 -29.71
C GLN A 306 -16.54 -12.58 -29.38
N GLN A 307 -17.26 -13.54 -29.96
CA GLN A 307 -18.68 -13.73 -29.72
C GLN A 307 -18.96 -14.03 -28.25
N SER A 308 -18.24 -15.00 -27.66
CA SER A 308 -18.41 -15.37 -26.25
C SER A 308 -18.12 -14.22 -25.29
N THR A 309 -17.14 -13.36 -25.61
CA THR A 309 -16.84 -12.17 -24.82
C THR A 309 -17.94 -11.12 -24.95
N HIS A 310 -18.46 -10.91 -26.16
CA HIS A 310 -19.55 -9.98 -26.43
C HIS A 310 -20.85 -10.42 -25.75
N ASP A 311 -21.21 -11.69 -25.82
CA ASP A 311 -22.42 -12.26 -25.20
C ASP A 311 -22.43 -12.06 -23.67
N MET A 312 -21.24 -12.02 -23.04
CA MET A 312 -21.09 -11.69 -21.62
C MET A 312 -21.23 -10.19 -21.28
N LEU A 313 -21.22 -9.29 -22.26
CA LEU A 313 -21.52 -7.87 -22.03
C LEU A 313 -23.02 -7.58 -22.14
N VAL A 314 -23.79 -8.48 -22.72
CA VAL A 314 -25.25 -8.39 -22.85
C VAL A 314 -25.92 -8.61 -21.47
N PRO A 315 -27.02 -7.92 -21.13
CA PRO A 315 -27.75 -8.11 -19.86
C PRO A 315 -28.17 -9.57 -19.63
N GLU A 316 -28.15 -10.02 -18.37
CA GLU A 316 -28.42 -11.42 -17.99
C GLU A 316 -29.76 -11.94 -18.50
N ASP A 317 -30.79 -11.10 -18.56
CA ASP A 317 -32.14 -11.47 -19.05
C ASP A 317 -32.16 -11.96 -20.50
N SER A 318 -31.10 -11.66 -21.25
CA SER A 318 -30.92 -12.03 -22.66
C SER A 318 -29.77 -13.01 -22.91
N ARG A 319 -29.10 -13.50 -21.86
CA ARG A 319 -28.02 -14.48 -22.00
C ARG A 319 -28.58 -15.90 -22.16
N THR A 320 -28.00 -16.66 -23.08
CA THR A 320 -28.25 -18.11 -23.16
C THR A 320 -27.74 -18.80 -21.89
N SER A 321 -28.55 -19.70 -21.31
CA SER A 321 -28.23 -20.35 -20.03
C SER A 321 -27.04 -21.32 -20.09
N THR A 322 -26.62 -21.73 -21.27
CA THR A 322 -25.50 -22.64 -21.49
C THR A 322 -24.26 -21.90 -22.00
N PRO A 323 -23.07 -22.16 -21.41
CA PRO A 323 -21.83 -21.56 -21.90
C PRO A 323 -21.55 -22.02 -23.33
N PRO A 324 -21.07 -21.12 -24.22
CA PRO A 324 -20.82 -21.46 -25.60
C PRO A 324 -19.69 -22.49 -25.68
N CYS A 325 -19.84 -23.47 -26.58
CA CYS A 325 -18.91 -24.57 -26.78
C CYS A 325 -18.42 -24.59 -28.23
N LEU A 326 -17.10 -24.71 -28.42
CA LEU A 326 -16.49 -24.86 -29.73
C LEU A 326 -15.62 -26.10 -29.76
N ARG A 327 -15.90 -27.02 -30.69
CA ARG A 327 -14.99 -28.13 -30.98
C ARG A 327 -13.86 -27.65 -31.90
N VAL A 328 -12.62 -27.79 -31.45
CA VAL A 328 -11.43 -27.48 -32.25
C VAL A 328 -10.46 -28.65 -32.27
N SER A 329 -9.50 -28.58 -33.18
CA SER A 329 -8.37 -29.50 -33.21
C SER A 329 -7.10 -28.80 -32.74
N LEU A 330 -6.46 -29.36 -31.72
CA LEU A 330 -5.13 -28.96 -31.26
C LEU A 330 -4.05 -29.75 -31.98
N ARG A 331 -2.89 -29.14 -32.12
CA ARG A 331 -1.68 -29.72 -32.69
C ARG A 331 -0.84 -30.38 -31.59
N GLY A 332 -0.87 -31.70 -31.52
CA GLY A 332 -0.11 -32.51 -30.57
C GLY A 332 1.36 -32.71 -30.96
N ALA A 333 2.08 -33.48 -30.15
CA ALA A 333 3.41 -33.97 -30.50
C ALA A 333 3.36 -34.72 -31.85
N SER A 334 4.39 -34.54 -32.68
CA SER A 334 4.48 -35.15 -34.02
C SER A 334 3.32 -34.80 -34.98
N ASP A 335 2.72 -33.61 -34.82
CA ASP A 335 1.63 -33.11 -35.67
C ASP A 335 0.33 -33.95 -35.61
N ILE A 336 0.16 -34.69 -34.52
CA ILE A 336 -1.05 -35.46 -34.27
C ILE A 336 -2.21 -34.50 -33.98
N ARG A 337 -3.34 -34.68 -34.66
CA ARG A 337 -4.54 -33.89 -34.46
C ARG A 337 -5.30 -34.40 -33.22
N VAL A 338 -5.46 -33.54 -32.21
CA VAL A 338 -6.20 -33.86 -30.98
C VAL A 338 -7.47 -33.02 -30.93
N GLY A 339 -8.64 -33.65 -31.10
CA GLY A 339 -9.93 -32.97 -31.02
C GLY A 339 -10.33 -32.67 -29.58
N VAL A 340 -10.73 -31.44 -29.30
CA VAL A 340 -11.20 -30.99 -27.97
C VAL A 340 -12.46 -30.14 -28.09
N ASP A 341 -13.31 -30.22 -27.09
CA ASP A 341 -14.42 -29.31 -26.90
C ASP A 341 -13.98 -28.19 -25.95
N LEU A 342 -14.08 -26.94 -26.40
CA LEU A 342 -13.66 -25.76 -25.65
C LEU A 342 -14.88 -25.01 -25.14
N TRP A 343 -14.92 -24.80 -23.83
CA TRP A 343 -15.83 -23.85 -23.19
C TRP A 343 -15.06 -22.59 -22.81
N HIS A 344 -15.64 -21.42 -23.10
CA HIS A 344 -15.04 -20.14 -22.74
C HIS A 344 -15.87 -19.45 -21.66
N VAL A 345 -15.19 -19.03 -20.60
CA VAL A 345 -15.78 -18.28 -19.49
C VAL A 345 -15.00 -16.97 -19.33
N PRO A 346 -15.50 -15.87 -19.89
CA PRO A 346 -14.89 -14.56 -19.73
C PRO A 346 -14.87 -14.15 -18.25
N MET A 347 -13.79 -13.51 -17.82
CA MET A 347 -13.62 -13.01 -16.44
C MET A 347 -13.37 -11.50 -16.40
N PRO A 348 -14.29 -10.66 -16.93
CA PRO A 348 -14.05 -9.21 -17.13
C PRO A 348 -13.90 -8.41 -15.83
N HIS A 349 -14.49 -8.88 -14.73
CA HIS A 349 -14.53 -8.15 -13.45
C HIS A 349 -13.42 -8.56 -12.46
N LEU A 350 -12.66 -9.62 -12.75
CA LEU A 350 -11.69 -10.18 -11.80
C LEU A 350 -10.32 -9.48 -11.87
N PHE A 351 -9.99 -8.81 -12.98
CA PHE A 351 -8.64 -8.26 -13.22
C PHE A 351 -8.60 -6.88 -13.89
N THR A 352 -9.68 -6.10 -13.85
CA THR A 352 -9.72 -4.75 -14.45
C THR A 352 -8.79 -3.72 -13.77
N ALA A 353 -8.08 -4.08 -12.69
CA ALA A 353 -7.03 -3.25 -12.11
C ALA A 353 -5.71 -3.35 -12.93
N LYS A 354 -5.68 -2.73 -14.10
CA LYS A 354 -4.46 -2.49 -14.93
C LYS A 354 -3.40 -1.57 -14.26
N TRP A 355 -3.50 -1.29 -12.97
CA TRP A 355 -2.66 -0.31 -12.26
C TRP A 355 -1.56 -1.01 -11.45
N LEU A 356 -0.47 -1.43 -12.11
CA LEU A 356 0.89 -1.70 -11.58
C LEU A 356 1.69 -2.56 -12.58
N LYS A 357 1.89 -2.03 -13.78
CA LYS A 357 3.05 -2.41 -14.59
C LYS A 357 4.04 -1.25 -14.58
#